data_AF-A0AAW0RRQ9-F1
#
_entry.id   AF-A0AAW0RRQ9-F1
#
_cell.length_a   1.000
_cell.length_b   1.000
_cell.length_c   1.000
_cell.angle_alpha   90.00
_cell.angle_beta   90.00
_cell.angle_gamma   90.00
#
_symmetry.space_group_name_H-M   'P 1'
#
loop_
_entity.id
_entity.type
_entity.pdbx_description
1 polymer ?
#
loop_
_entity_poly.entity_id
_entity_poly.type
_entity_poly.pdbx_seq_one_letter_code
_entity_poly.pdbx_strand_id
1 'polypeptide(L)'
;MSAEELLGGDNQSRLEELAHDSISVANIIKDLASEDTANTLKAPRASEGGDALPWATISEAALAALCALNAEAKHVDNALLLYISPYTDAGQPWTTQSAASTAKRLLDRYLSGQKEQEFIIGSVLQSHLRPLFSKSSSSVTAQGRPALYRAPPPPAGFHAQKAAWKEAGPHIITLFDWAVQASEPTTIKKHWPLYVPVLVTLVEDDDVAVRQRGVEILDVFLTKCPAEVLRTSGIDAVFRESVLPSLLFLPTLTPESDSVALLRAAYRALRTLALAADDPADGKRRALLDRTLREGVLAGYFHASQHIRVVEVLMQAAAQIVEALQIYAVKHLQSLLDLFAPVLTDAFALAHPAAAITAAQALNTTILNCWPRIVGTPHAEQILNVVSRCWINIHEPDNDRNGSELEMLARELKKTMALMASLWQESDEPMPTEKLSQVVRKAPNLEPLFAVFRLDTSTA
;
A
#
# COMPACT_ATOMS: atom_id res chain seq x y z
N MET A 1 16.18 -31.71 -25.79
CA MET A 1 16.57 -30.28 -25.83
C MET A 1 17.84 -30.14 -25.03
N SER A 2 18.93 -29.79 -25.69
CA SER A 2 20.24 -29.56 -25.06
C SER A 2 20.15 -28.34 -24.13
N ALA A 3 20.98 -28.28 -23.09
CA ALA A 3 21.17 -27.06 -22.29
C ALA A 3 21.56 -25.84 -23.17
N GLU A 4 22.10 -26.11 -24.35
CA GLU A 4 22.51 -25.13 -25.36
C GLU A 4 21.31 -24.51 -26.12
N GLU A 5 20.14 -25.16 -26.17
CA GLU A 5 18.95 -24.62 -26.84
C GLU A 5 18.04 -23.80 -25.89
N LEU A 6 18.26 -23.90 -24.58
CA LEU A 6 17.46 -23.22 -23.54
C LEU A 6 17.97 -21.81 -23.22
N LEU A 7 19.21 -21.51 -23.57
CA LEU A 7 19.82 -20.19 -23.40
C LEU A 7 19.71 -19.46 -24.74
N GLY A 8 18.82 -18.46 -24.83
CA GLY A 8 18.73 -17.60 -26.00
C GLY A 8 20.08 -16.93 -26.30
N GLY A 9 20.40 -16.67 -27.57
CA GLY A 9 21.73 -16.23 -28.02
C GLY A 9 22.31 -15.03 -27.26
N ASP A 10 21.48 -14.11 -26.79
CA ASP A 10 21.90 -12.98 -25.93
C ASP A 10 22.49 -13.43 -24.58
N ASN A 11 21.98 -14.52 -24.00
CA ASN A 11 22.51 -15.08 -22.76
C ASN A 11 23.83 -15.81 -22.99
N GLN A 12 24.05 -16.36 -24.19
CA GLN A 12 25.29 -17.00 -24.57
C GLN A 12 26.43 -15.98 -24.67
N SER A 13 26.18 -14.85 -25.32
CA SER A 13 27.16 -13.75 -25.42
C SER A 13 27.49 -13.13 -24.05
N ARG A 14 26.49 -12.99 -23.16
CA ARG A 14 26.71 -12.47 -21.80
C ARG A 14 27.45 -13.46 -20.89
N LEU A 15 27.23 -14.77 -21.06
CA LEU A 15 28.00 -15.81 -20.39
C LEU A 15 29.44 -15.89 -20.91
N GLU A 16 29.67 -15.67 -22.20
CA GLU A 16 31.01 -15.62 -22.81
C GLU A 16 31.80 -14.37 -22.39
N GLU A 17 31.15 -13.20 -22.27
CA GLU A 17 31.75 -11.98 -21.71
C GLU A 17 32.12 -12.16 -20.22
N LEU A 18 31.26 -12.82 -19.43
CA LEU A 18 31.52 -13.13 -18.01
C LEU A 18 32.55 -14.26 -17.82
N ALA A 19 32.68 -15.16 -18.81
CA ALA A 19 33.65 -16.26 -18.77
C ALA A 19 35.09 -15.78 -19.03
N HIS A 20 35.28 -14.63 -19.68
CA HIS A 20 36.62 -14.11 -19.96
C HIS A 20 37.37 -13.64 -18.70
N ASP A 21 36.66 -13.31 -17.62
CA ASP A 21 37.26 -12.81 -16.36
C ASP A 21 37.14 -13.78 -15.16
N SER A 22 36.69 -15.03 -15.34
CA SER A 22 36.51 -15.91 -14.18
C SER A 22 36.64 -17.41 -14.50
N ILE A 23 37.86 -17.91 -14.27
CA ILE A 23 38.18 -19.33 -13.98
C ILE A 23 37.34 -19.90 -12.79
N SER A 24 36.54 -19.06 -12.13
CA SER A 24 35.65 -19.38 -11.02
C SER A 24 34.29 -19.97 -11.45
N VAL A 25 33.69 -19.57 -12.57
CA VAL A 25 32.27 -19.91 -12.89
C VAL A 25 32.07 -21.39 -13.20
N ALA A 26 33.00 -22.03 -13.92
CA ALA A 26 32.92 -23.46 -14.23
C ALA A 26 33.13 -24.36 -12.99
N ASN A 27 33.95 -23.92 -12.03
CA ASN A 27 34.11 -24.60 -10.74
C ASN A 27 32.90 -24.37 -9.83
N ILE A 28 32.30 -23.17 -9.85
CA ILE A 28 31.04 -22.86 -9.17
C ILE A 28 29.90 -23.74 -9.70
N ILE A 29 29.78 -23.94 -11.01
CA ILE A 29 28.75 -24.83 -11.61
C ILE A 29 28.95 -26.29 -11.21
N LYS A 30 30.22 -26.73 -11.06
CA LYS A 30 30.56 -28.09 -10.64
C LYS A 30 30.34 -28.31 -9.14
N ASP A 31 30.57 -27.29 -8.31
CA ASP A 31 30.29 -27.31 -6.87
C ASP A 31 28.78 -27.20 -6.60
N LEU A 32 28.06 -26.35 -7.34
CA LEU A 32 26.58 -26.21 -7.32
C LEU A 32 25.85 -27.54 -7.57
N ALA A 33 26.41 -28.45 -8.38
CA ALA A 33 25.80 -29.76 -8.66
C ALA A 33 25.84 -30.75 -7.46
N SER A 34 26.44 -30.37 -6.33
CA SER A 34 26.49 -31.14 -5.08
C SER A 34 25.69 -30.44 -3.95
N GLU A 35 25.78 -30.90 -2.69
CA GLU A 35 25.10 -30.33 -1.49
C GLU A 35 25.19 -28.77 -1.36
N ASP A 36 26.07 -28.12 -2.14
CA ASP A 36 26.26 -26.69 -2.23
C ASP A 36 25.17 -25.89 -2.98
N THR A 37 24.33 -26.47 -3.86
CA THR A 37 23.22 -25.71 -4.50
C THR A 37 22.26 -25.08 -3.48
N ALA A 38 21.92 -25.85 -2.44
CA ALA A 38 21.09 -25.36 -1.34
C ALA A 38 21.84 -24.32 -0.51
N ASN A 39 23.18 -24.40 -0.40
CA ASN A 39 23.99 -23.39 0.29
C ASN A 39 24.11 -22.08 -0.50
N THR A 40 24.13 -22.14 -1.82
CA THR A 40 24.13 -20.95 -2.67
C THR A 40 22.79 -20.21 -2.63
N LEU A 41 21.67 -20.94 -2.57
CA LEU A 41 20.34 -20.33 -2.42
C LEU A 41 20.06 -19.81 -0.98
N LYS A 42 20.82 -20.28 0.03
CA LYS A 42 20.60 -20.02 1.47
C LYS A 42 20.87 -18.60 1.95
N ALA A 43 21.65 -17.77 1.23
CA ALA A 43 22.20 -16.56 1.82
C ALA A 43 22.17 -15.31 0.93
N PRO A 44 21.32 -14.33 1.24
CA PRO A 44 21.65 -12.93 1.07
C PRO A 44 22.29 -12.45 2.38
N ARG A 45 23.62 -12.37 2.43
CA ARG A 45 24.30 -11.81 3.62
C ARG A 45 23.98 -10.32 3.71
N ALA A 46 23.19 -9.93 4.71
CA ALA A 46 22.81 -8.55 4.99
C ALA A 46 23.97 -7.63 5.45
N SER A 47 25.24 -8.05 5.30
CA SER A 47 26.40 -7.35 5.87
C SER A 47 27.29 -6.64 4.86
N GLU A 48 27.06 -6.78 3.56
CA GLU A 48 27.82 -6.07 2.55
C GLU A 48 26.81 -5.48 1.58
N GLY A 49 26.91 -4.18 1.28
CA GLY A 49 26.23 -3.57 0.14
C GLY A 49 26.80 -4.10 -1.18
N GLY A 50 26.92 -5.43 -1.29
CA GLY A 50 27.42 -6.16 -2.43
C GLY A 50 26.37 -6.18 -3.52
N ASP A 51 26.83 -5.99 -4.74
CA ASP A 51 26.00 -5.85 -5.93
C ASP A 51 24.92 -6.95 -5.99
N ALA A 52 23.66 -6.53 -6.01
CA ALA A 52 22.52 -7.45 -6.09
C ALA A 52 22.50 -8.24 -7.41
N LEU A 53 23.16 -7.69 -8.44
CA LEU A 53 23.22 -8.22 -9.79
C LEU A 53 24.02 -9.55 -9.88
N PRO A 54 25.27 -9.66 -9.37
CA PRO A 54 25.98 -10.94 -9.24
C PRO A 54 25.16 -12.03 -8.55
N TRP A 55 24.50 -11.70 -7.43
CA TRP A 55 23.67 -12.66 -6.72
C TRP A 55 22.48 -13.15 -7.55
N ALA A 56 21.78 -12.22 -8.21
CA ALA A 56 20.66 -12.57 -9.08
C ALA A 56 21.11 -13.51 -10.22
N THR A 57 22.27 -13.26 -10.82
CA THR A 57 22.82 -14.14 -11.87
C THR A 57 23.24 -15.52 -11.36
N ILE A 58 23.84 -15.60 -10.17
CA ILE A 58 24.22 -16.88 -9.56
C ILE A 58 22.97 -17.71 -9.22
N SER A 59 21.96 -17.08 -8.62
CA SER A 59 20.70 -17.74 -8.29
C SER A 59 19.95 -18.20 -9.53
N GLU A 60 20.00 -17.42 -10.63
CA GLU A 60 19.47 -17.85 -11.92
C GLU A 60 20.16 -19.11 -12.44
N ALA A 61 21.50 -19.13 -12.47
CA ALA A 61 22.27 -20.29 -12.90
C ALA A 61 21.99 -21.52 -12.03
N ALA A 62 21.92 -21.36 -10.71
CA ALA A 62 21.58 -22.43 -9.78
C ALA A 62 20.16 -22.99 -10.03
N LEU A 63 19.16 -22.13 -10.23
CA LEU A 63 17.79 -22.55 -10.54
C LEU A 63 17.68 -23.22 -11.91
N ALA A 64 18.42 -22.74 -12.91
CA ALA A 64 18.47 -23.36 -14.23
C ALA A 64 19.11 -24.76 -14.17
N ALA A 65 20.22 -24.90 -13.44
CA ALA A 65 20.87 -26.18 -13.19
C ALA A 65 19.95 -27.16 -12.45
N LEU A 66 19.29 -26.69 -11.38
CA LEU A 66 18.27 -27.48 -10.68
C LEU A 66 17.15 -27.91 -11.62
N CYS A 67 16.65 -27.02 -12.47
CA CYS A 67 15.59 -27.36 -13.42
C CYS A 67 16.02 -28.43 -14.44
N ALA A 68 17.28 -28.40 -14.89
CA ALA A 68 17.84 -29.39 -15.80
C ALA A 68 18.04 -30.75 -15.14
N LEU A 69 18.62 -30.78 -13.93
CA LEU A 69 18.85 -32.01 -13.14
C LEU A 69 17.53 -32.65 -12.69
N ASN A 70 16.51 -31.83 -12.45
CA ASN A 70 15.22 -32.25 -11.94
C ASN A 70 14.28 -32.84 -13.00
N ALA A 71 14.72 -32.98 -14.27
CA ALA A 71 13.93 -33.67 -15.29
C ALA A 71 13.53 -35.09 -14.85
N GLU A 72 14.33 -35.74 -13.99
CA GLU A 72 14.19 -37.16 -13.63
C GLU A 72 13.66 -37.42 -12.20
N ALA A 73 13.58 -36.43 -11.32
CA ALA A 73 13.24 -36.65 -9.90
C ALA A 73 11.73 -36.60 -9.61
N LYS A 74 11.21 -37.67 -8.98
CA LYS A 74 9.80 -37.78 -8.56
C LYS A 74 9.47 -37.05 -7.25
N HIS A 75 10.48 -36.78 -6.43
CA HIS A 75 10.33 -36.14 -5.12
C HIS A 75 11.51 -35.20 -4.87
N VAL A 76 11.26 -34.09 -4.17
CA VAL A 76 12.24 -33.08 -3.80
C VAL A 76 12.07 -32.78 -2.32
N ASP A 77 13.19 -32.59 -1.61
CA ASP A 77 13.18 -32.25 -0.19
C ASP A 77 12.51 -30.87 0.05
N ASN A 78 11.69 -30.79 1.09
CA ASN A 78 11.05 -29.56 1.55
C ASN A 78 12.09 -28.48 1.89
N ALA A 79 13.29 -28.86 2.35
CA ALA A 79 14.36 -27.89 2.59
C ALA A 79 14.77 -27.18 1.30
N LEU A 80 14.86 -27.88 0.17
CA LEU A 80 15.18 -27.26 -1.12
C LEU A 80 14.04 -26.36 -1.61
N LEU A 81 12.79 -26.83 -1.51
CA LEU A 81 11.61 -26.02 -1.87
C LEU A 81 11.54 -24.72 -1.07
N LEU A 82 11.88 -24.76 0.22
CA LEU A 82 11.95 -23.60 1.10
C LEU A 82 12.94 -22.54 0.59
N TYR A 83 14.10 -22.96 0.07
CA TYR A 83 15.09 -22.06 -0.49
C TYR A 83 14.74 -21.55 -1.89
N ILE A 84 13.88 -22.25 -2.63
CA ILE A 84 13.41 -21.81 -3.95
C ILE A 84 12.28 -20.77 -3.82
N SER A 85 11.40 -20.90 -2.82
CA SER A 85 10.22 -20.03 -2.62
C SER A 85 10.48 -18.51 -2.74
N PRO A 86 11.52 -17.93 -2.11
CA PRO A 86 11.78 -16.49 -2.17
C PRO A 86 12.16 -15.98 -3.56
N TYR A 87 12.60 -16.86 -4.47
CA TYR A 87 13.02 -16.48 -5.82
C TYR A 87 11.86 -16.45 -6.81
N THR A 88 10.61 -16.62 -6.37
CA THR A 88 9.44 -16.53 -7.25
C THR A 88 9.05 -15.09 -7.63
N ASP A 89 9.60 -14.10 -6.92
CA ASP A 89 9.31 -12.68 -7.12
C ASP A 89 10.46 -11.97 -7.84
N ALA A 90 10.23 -11.62 -9.12
CA ALA A 90 11.19 -10.88 -9.94
C ALA A 90 11.35 -9.41 -9.52
N GLY A 91 10.52 -8.90 -8.61
CA GLY A 91 10.65 -7.56 -8.05
C GLY A 91 11.77 -7.44 -7.01
N GLN A 92 12.35 -8.56 -6.57
CA GLN A 92 13.42 -8.55 -5.58
C GLN A 92 14.79 -8.28 -6.22
N PRO A 93 15.67 -7.48 -5.59
CA PRO A 93 16.99 -7.17 -6.14
C PRO A 93 17.87 -8.38 -6.46
N TRP A 94 17.66 -9.49 -5.75
CA TRP A 94 18.43 -10.73 -5.87
C TRP A 94 17.78 -11.78 -6.81
N THR A 95 16.76 -11.40 -7.59
CA THR A 95 16.02 -12.34 -8.46
C THR A 95 15.84 -11.76 -9.85
N THR A 96 16.23 -12.52 -10.89
CA THR A 96 15.95 -12.14 -12.29
C THR A 96 14.58 -12.66 -12.74
N GLN A 97 14.05 -12.12 -13.84
CA GLN A 97 12.80 -12.61 -14.44
C GLN A 97 12.87 -14.10 -14.83
N SER A 98 14.03 -14.52 -15.34
CA SER A 98 14.31 -15.91 -15.71
C SER A 98 14.35 -16.83 -14.49
N ALA A 99 15.06 -16.42 -13.43
CA ALA A 99 15.08 -17.10 -12.14
C ALA A 99 13.66 -17.26 -11.56
N ALA A 100 12.87 -16.18 -11.57
CA ALA A 100 11.49 -16.21 -11.08
C ALA A 100 10.59 -17.17 -11.83
N SER A 101 10.66 -17.17 -13.16
CA SER A 101 9.90 -18.12 -13.98
C SER A 101 10.30 -19.57 -13.71
N THR A 102 11.60 -19.82 -13.50
CA THR A 102 12.13 -21.16 -13.23
C THR A 102 11.77 -21.64 -11.83
N ALA A 103 11.92 -20.79 -10.81
CA ALA A 103 11.52 -21.07 -9.43
C ALA A 103 10.02 -21.39 -9.36
N LYS A 104 9.17 -20.57 -9.99
CA LYS A 104 7.72 -20.82 -10.03
C LYS A 104 7.38 -22.16 -10.68
N ARG A 105 7.98 -22.46 -11.84
CA ARG A 105 7.78 -23.75 -12.53
C ARG A 105 8.20 -24.95 -11.67
N LEU A 106 9.29 -24.81 -10.92
CA LEU A 106 9.74 -25.85 -9.99
C LEU A 106 8.76 -26.04 -8.84
N LEU A 107 8.29 -24.96 -8.21
CA LEU A 107 7.31 -25.05 -7.13
C LEU A 107 5.98 -25.63 -7.62
N ASP A 108 5.41 -25.13 -8.73
CA ASP A 108 4.14 -25.60 -9.29
C ASP A 108 4.15 -27.12 -9.61
N ARG A 109 5.34 -27.67 -9.89
CA ARG A 109 5.51 -29.12 -10.17
C ARG A 109 5.40 -29.98 -8.91
N TYR A 110 5.84 -29.49 -7.75
CA TYR A 110 5.90 -30.28 -6.49
C TYR A 110 4.84 -29.87 -5.47
N LEU A 111 4.46 -28.60 -5.49
CA LEU A 111 3.47 -27.99 -4.63
C LEU A 111 2.26 -27.63 -5.49
N SER A 112 1.14 -28.28 -5.20
CA SER A 112 -0.12 -27.98 -5.86
C SER A 112 -1.29 -28.29 -4.92
N GLY A 113 -2.25 -27.39 -4.83
CA GLY A 113 -3.45 -27.56 -4.01
C GLY A 113 -3.10 -27.86 -2.55
N GLN A 114 -3.64 -28.95 -2.00
CA GLN A 114 -3.46 -29.28 -0.58
C GLN A 114 -1.97 -29.44 -0.16
N LYS A 115 -1.11 -29.98 -1.03
CA LYS A 115 0.32 -30.16 -0.72
C LYS A 115 1.03 -28.83 -0.50
N GLU A 116 0.67 -27.81 -1.27
CA GLU A 116 1.20 -26.46 -1.11
C GLU A 116 0.80 -25.87 0.23
N GLN A 117 -0.48 -26.01 0.61
CA GLN A 117 -0.99 -25.54 1.90
C GLN A 117 -0.30 -26.26 3.08
N GLU A 118 -0.10 -27.58 2.99
CA GLU A 118 0.63 -28.36 4.00
C GLU A 118 2.10 -27.93 4.12
N PHE A 119 2.76 -27.68 2.99
CA PHE A 119 4.13 -27.18 2.96
C PHE A 119 4.26 -25.79 3.62
N ILE A 120 3.35 -24.87 3.29
CA ILE A 120 3.31 -23.52 3.90
C ILE A 120 3.16 -23.65 5.42
N ILE A 121 2.19 -24.41 5.90
CA ILE A 121 1.93 -24.51 7.34
C ILE A 121 3.07 -25.22 8.08
N GLY A 122 3.51 -26.38 7.58
CA GLY A 122 4.52 -27.20 8.25
C GLY A 122 5.93 -26.66 8.09
N SER A 123 6.42 -26.62 6.85
CA SER A 123 7.82 -26.32 6.58
C SER A 123 8.13 -24.83 6.68
N VAL A 124 7.28 -23.96 6.14
CA VAL A 124 7.54 -22.51 6.13
C VAL A 124 7.20 -21.87 7.48
N LEU A 125 5.93 -21.89 7.88
CA LEU A 125 5.48 -21.13 9.04
C LEU A 125 5.92 -21.78 10.36
N GLN A 126 5.66 -23.08 10.57
CA GLN A 126 5.95 -23.74 11.84
C GLN A 126 7.43 -24.03 12.04
N SER A 127 8.08 -24.69 11.08
CA SER A 127 9.46 -25.15 11.24
C SER A 127 10.50 -24.06 11.01
N HIS A 128 10.27 -23.14 10.07
CA HIS A 128 11.28 -22.15 9.69
C HIS A 128 11.05 -20.76 10.29
N LEU A 129 9.89 -20.14 10.05
CA LEU A 129 9.65 -18.75 10.46
C LEU A 129 9.36 -18.60 11.96
N ARG A 130 8.53 -19.47 12.55
CA ARG A 130 8.14 -19.33 13.95
C ARG A 130 9.33 -19.24 14.92
N PRO A 131 10.40 -20.05 14.82
CA PRO A 131 11.59 -19.89 15.65
C PRO A 131 12.24 -18.50 15.54
N LEU A 132 12.34 -17.96 14.32
CA LEU A 132 12.99 -16.68 14.01
C LEU A 132 12.22 -15.47 14.58
N PHE A 133 10.89 -15.57 14.67
CA PHE A 133 10.00 -14.48 15.12
C PHE A 133 9.49 -14.65 16.57
N SER A 134 9.82 -15.75 17.25
CA SER A 134 9.24 -16.14 18.54
C SER A 134 9.42 -15.12 19.69
N LYS A 135 10.38 -14.20 19.58
CA LYS A 135 10.71 -13.17 20.60
C LYS A 135 10.68 -11.75 20.05
N SER A 136 10.05 -11.54 18.89
CA SER A 136 10.21 -10.31 18.11
C SER A 136 9.05 -9.32 18.22
N SER A 137 7.96 -9.65 18.92
CA SER A 137 6.89 -8.71 19.24
C SER A 137 6.43 -8.89 20.69
N SER A 138 6.19 -7.77 21.38
CA SER A 138 5.57 -7.73 22.70
C SER A 138 4.05 -7.55 22.64
N SER A 139 3.49 -7.33 21.44
CA SER A 139 2.08 -7.02 21.19
C SER A 139 1.23 -8.28 21.09
N VAL A 140 1.85 -9.42 20.75
CA VAL A 140 1.19 -10.71 20.62
C VAL A 140 1.99 -11.82 21.30
N THR A 141 1.26 -12.83 21.76
CA THR A 141 1.86 -14.07 22.27
C THR A 141 2.48 -14.89 21.14
N ALA A 142 3.31 -15.89 21.47
CA ALA A 142 3.84 -16.85 20.51
C ALA A 142 2.76 -17.70 19.80
N GLN A 143 1.49 -17.59 20.21
CA GLN A 143 0.32 -18.18 19.56
C GLN A 143 -0.48 -17.12 18.77
N GLY A 144 0.08 -15.95 18.47
CA GLY A 144 -0.58 -14.90 17.69
C GLY A 144 -1.75 -14.20 18.39
N ARG A 145 -2.10 -14.58 19.63
CA ARG A 145 -3.15 -13.92 20.40
C ARG A 145 -2.66 -12.58 20.95
N PRO A 146 -3.54 -11.57 21.11
CA PRO A 146 -3.20 -10.31 21.77
C PRO A 146 -2.52 -10.56 23.12
N ALA A 147 -1.41 -9.88 23.40
CA ALA A 147 -0.74 -9.98 24.68
C ALA A 147 -1.53 -9.21 25.75
N LEU A 148 -1.74 -9.84 26.92
CA LEU A 148 -2.38 -9.18 28.08
C LEU A 148 -1.49 -8.10 28.69
N TYR A 149 -0.18 -8.21 28.51
CA TYR A 149 0.82 -7.26 29.01
C TYR A 149 1.85 -7.00 27.92
N ARG A 150 2.01 -5.73 27.54
CA ARG A 150 3.05 -5.31 26.60
C ARG A 150 4.30 -4.96 27.41
N ALA A 151 5.33 -5.79 27.29
CA ALA A 151 6.62 -5.50 27.92
C ALA A 151 7.19 -4.19 27.33
N PRO A 152 7.73 -3.29 28.15
CA PRO A 152 8.43 -2.11 27.65
C PRO A 152 9.60 -2.54 26.76
N PRO A 153 9.92 -1.77 25.71
CA PRO A 153 11.04 -2.09 24.84
C PRO A 153 12.33 -2.18 25.67
N PRO A 154 13.21 -3.15 25.37
CA PRO A 154 14.49 -3.24 26.05
C PRO A 154 15.26 -1.92 25.85
N PRO A 155 16.03 -1.45 26.85
CA PRO A 155 16.80 -0.22 26.72
C PRO A 155 17.71 -0.33 25.50
N ALA A 156 17.69 0.70 24.65
CA ALA A 156 18.51 0.80 23.45
C ALA A 156 20.00 0.89 23.84
N GLY A 157 20.62 -0.25 24.07
CA GLY A 157 22.06 -0.37 24.30
C GLY A 157 22.81 -0.50 22.98
N PHE A 158 24.08 -0.10 22.98
CA PHE A 158 25.04 -0.32 21.88
C PHE A 158 25.18 -1.79 21.44
N HIS A 159 24.69 -2.74 22.25
CA HIS A 159 24.68 -4.18 21.99
C HIS A 159 23.26 -4.76 21.85
N ALA A 160 22.31 -3.99 21.30
CA ALA A 160 21.00 -4.55 20.94
C ALA A 160 21.22 -5.74 19.98
N GLN A 161 21.02 -6.95 20.48
CA GLN A 161 21.16 -8.16 19.69
C GLN A 161 20.20 -8.07 18.51
N LYS A 162 20.72 -8.17 17.27
CA LYS A 162 19.87 -8.14 16.08
C LYS A 162 18.87 -9.28 16.18
N ALA A 163 17.61 -8.99 15.84
CA ALA A 163 16.59 -10.02 15.84
C ALA A 163 16.99 -11.17 14.89
N ALA A 164 16.77 -12.42 15.29
CA ALA A 164 17.23 -13.59 14.55
C ALA A 164 16.76 -13.60 13.07
N TRP A 165 15.56 -13.10 12.79
CA TRP A 165 15.06 -12.96 11.42
C TRP A 165 15.80 -11.89 10.60
N LYS A 166 16.32 -10.82 11.24
CA LYS A 166 17.18 -9.81 10.58
C LYS A 166 18.54 -10.38 10.25
N GLU A 167 19.06 -11.28 11.08
CA GLU A 167 20.32 -11.99 10.82
C GLU A 167 20.16 -13.00 9.67
N ALA A 168 19.01 -13.65 9.58
CA ALA A 168 18.70 -14.53 8.45
C ALA A 168 18.61 -13.75 7.12
N GLY A 169 18.08 -12.53 7.11
CA GLY A 169 18.17 -11.60 5.98
C GLY A 169 16.84 -11.36 5.24
N PRO A 170 16.84 -10.52 4.18
CA PRO A 170 15.61 -9.99 3.56
C PRO A 170 14.75 -11.05 2.86
N HIS A 171 15.35 -12.16 2.45
CA HIS A 171 14.63 -13.29 1.84
C HIS A 171 13.56 -13.88 2.75
N ILE A 172 13.70 -13.75 4.09
CA ILE A 172 12.72 -14.22 5.07
C ILE A 172 11.39 -13.47 4.93
N ILE A 173 11.44 -12.17 4.64
CA ILE A 173 10.23 -11.36 4.42
C ILE A 173 9.58 -11.78 3.10
N THR A 174 10.37 -12.04 2.07
CA THR A 174 9.87 -12.49 0.76
C THR A 174 9.27 -13.89 0.82
N LEU A 175 9.89 -14.80 1.58
CA LEU A 175 9.33 -16.11 1.88
C LEU A 175 7.97 -16.00 2.57
N PHE A 176 7.85 -15.10 3.54
CA PHE A 176 6.61 -14.88 4.25
C PHE A 176 5.54 -14.26 3.36
N ASP A 177 5.88 -13.27 2.52
CA ASP A 177 4.95 -12.74 1.51
C ASP A 177 4.46 -13.86 0.58
N TRP A 178 5.37 -14.65 0.02
CA TRP A 178 5.01 -15.81 -0.81
C TRP A 178 4.03 -16.75 -0.10
N ALA A 179 4.28 -17.07 1.17
CA ALA A 179 3.38 -17.90 1.96
C ALA A 179 1.98 -17.27 2.10
N VAL A 180 1.88 -15.96 2.37
CA VAL A 180 0.60 -15.25 2.45
C VAL A 180 -0.11 -15.21 1.09
N GLN A 181 0.63 -14.98 0.00
CA GLN A 181 0.11 -14.95 -1.37
C GLN A 181 -0.38 -16.32 -1.85
N ALA A 182 0.28 -17.41 -1.46
CA ALA A 182 -0.10 -18.78 -1.81
C ALA A 182 -1.17 -19.38 -0.88
N SER A 183 -1.40 -18.79 0.29
CA SER A 183 -2.38 -19.30 1.25
C SER A 183 -3.83 -19.10 0.80
N GLU A 184 -4.64 -20.13 0.98
CA GLU A 184 -6.09 -20.09 0.79
C GLU A 184 -6.81 -19.49 2.02
N PRO A 185 -8.02 -18.90 1.85
CA PRO A 185 -8.82 -18.40 2.97
C PRO A 185 -9.13 -19.46 4.04
N THR A 186 -9.31 -20.72 3.63
CA THR A 186 -9.54 -21.88 4.51
C THR A 186 -8.31 -22.19 5.37
N THR A 187 -7.12 -22.14 4.76
CA THR A 187 -5.82 -22.30 5.44
C THR A 187 -5.61 -21.18 6.45
N ILE A 188 -5.82 -19.93 6.06
CA ILE A 188 -5.73 -18.77 6.96
C ILE A 188 -6.74 -18.91 8.11
N LYS A 189 -8.00 -19.29 7.84
CA LYS A 189 -9.01 -19.49 8.88
C LYS A 189 -8.56 -20.45 9.98
N LYS A 190 -7.90 -21.55 9.59
CA LYS A 190 -7.47 -22.61 10.51
C LYS A 190 -6.14 -22.29 11.21
N HIS A 191 -5.25 -21.58 10.53
CA HIS A 191 -3.85 -21.43 10.94
C HIS A 191 -3.38 -19.98 11.11
N TRP A 192 -4.30 -19.00 11.15
CA TRP A 192 -3.99 -17.58 11.41
C TRP A 192 -3.01 -17.33 12.57
N PRO A 193 -2.97 -18.11 13.68
CA PRO A 193 -2.02 -17.89 14.78
C PRO A 193 -0.55 -17.90 14.38
N LEU A 194 -0.21 -18.56 13.26
CA LEU A 194 1.15 -18.65 12.75
C LEU A 194 1.58 -17.41 11.94
N TYR A 195 0.62 -16.66 11.39
CA TYR A 195 0.88 -15.48 10.57
C TYR A 195 1.02 -14.23 11.42
N VAL A 196 0.17 -14.08 12.45
CA VAL A 196 0.03 -12.85 13.22
C VAL A 196 1.37 -12.37 13.85
N PRO A 197 2.18 -13.22 14.50
CA PRO A 197 3.45 -12.75 15.07
C PRO A 197 4.40 -12.16 14.03
N VAL A 198 4.48 -12.79 12.85
CA VAL A 198 5.34 -12.30 11.77
C VAL A 198 4.81 -10.97 11.24
N LEU A 199 3.51 -10.88 10.95
CA LEU A 199 2.86 -9.65 10.47
C LEU A 199 3.08 -8.48 11.43
N VAL A 200 2.81 -8.69 12.72
CA VAL A 200 2.92 -7.64 13.74
C VAL A 200 4.37 -7.21 13.92
N THR A 201 5.32 -8.15 13.96
CA THR A 201 6.75 -7.80 14.03
C THR A 201 7.19 -6.95 12.84
N LEU A 202 6.78 -7.30 11.61
CA LEU A 202 7.17 -6.53 10.43
C LEU A 202 6.53 -5.13 10.42
N VAL A 203 5.25 -5.02 10.75
CA VAL A 203 4.52 -3.74 10.81
C VAL A 203 5.03 -2.83 11.92
N GLU A 204 5.56 -3.38 13.00
CA GLU A 204 6.10 -2.62 14.14
C GLU A 204 7.60 -2.32 14.01
N ASP A 205 8.26 -2.68 12.90
CA ASP A 205 9.71 -2.48 12.74
C ASP A 205 10.10 -1.00 12.62
N ASP A 206 11.29 -0.66 13.11
CA ASP A 206 11.84 0.71 13.04
C ASP A 206 12.35 1.04 11.62
N ASP A 207 12.72 0.04 10.83
CA ASP A 207 13.09 0.21 9.43
C ASP A 207 11.83 0.46 8.58
N VAL A 208 11.81 1.61 7.89
CA VAL A 208 10.66 2.08 7.11
C VAL A 208 10.33 1.14 5.95
N ALA A 209 11.34 0.57 5.29
CA ALA A 209 11.13 -0.35 4.17
C ALA A 209 10.56 -1.69 4.65
N VAL A 210 11.07 -2.21 5.78
CA VAL A 210 10.50 -3.41 6.42
C VAL A 210 9.05 -3.15 6.84
N ARG A 211 8.80 -2.02 7.51
CA ARG A 211 7.46 -1.62 7.96
C ARG A 211 6.49 -1.52 6.80
N GLN A 212 6.85 -0.81 5.73
CA GLN A 212 6.04 -0.71 4.52
C GLN A 212 5.70 -2.10 3.98
N ARG A 213 6.72 -2.96 3.83
CA ARG A 213 6.52 -4.32 3.32
C ARG A 213 5.62 -5.14 4.24
N GLY A 214 5.78 -5.02 5.56
CA GLY A 214 4.92 -5.65 6.55
C GLY A 214 3.46 -5.23 6.41
N VAL A 215 3.21 -3.93 6.18
CA VAL A 215 1.86 -3.38 5.97
C VAL A 215 1.25 -3.87 4.65
N GLU A 216 2.03 -3.97 3.58
CA GLU A 216 1.58 -4.52 2.29
C GLU A 216 1.19 -6.00 2.42
N ILE A 217 2.01 -6.82 3.09
CA ILE A 217 1.71 -8.24 3.32
C ILE A 217 0.47 -8.38 4.22
N LEU A 218 0.32 -7.49 5.22
CA LEU A 218 -0.86 -7.45 6.07
C LEU A 218 -2.13 -7.15 5.27
N ASP A 219 -2.09 -6.20 4.34
CA ASP A 219 -3.24 -5.89 3.48
C ASP A 219 -3.69 -7.13 2.69
N VAL A 220 -2.75 -7.85 2.08
CA VAL A 220 -3.02 -9.11 1.38
C VAL A 220 -3.62 -10.15 2.32
N PHE A 221 -3.04 -10.33 3.51
CA PHE A 221 -3.59 -11.23 4.53
C PHE A 221 -5.03 -10.88 4.89
N LEU A 222 -5.33 -9.59 5.08
CA LEU A 222 -6.68 -9.12 5.44
C LEU A 222 -7.71 -9.41 4.35
N THR A 223 -7.34 -9.31 3.07
CA THR A 223 -8.27 -9.64 1.96
C THR A 223 -8.67 -11.12 1.92
N LYS A 224 -7.83 -12.01 2.46
CA LYS A 224 -8.07 -13.46 2.50
C LYS A 224 -8.57 -13.96 3.84
N CYS A 225 -8.38 -13.19 4.91
CA CYS A 225 -8.77 -13.57 6.26
C CYS A 225 -10.29 -13.44 6.42
N PRO A 226 -11.03 -14.52 6.76
CA PRO A 226 -12.47 -14.42 6.95
C PRO A 226 -12.82 -13.45 8.09
N ALA A 227 -13.83 -12.61 7.87
CA ALA A 227 -14.30 -11.62 8.85
C ALA A 227 -14.62 -12.24 10.24
N GLU A 228 -15.13 -13.47 10.26
CA GLU A 228 -15.37 -14.24 11.50
C GLU A 228 -14.11 -14.38 12.36
N VAL A 229 -12.95 -14.63 11.74
CA VAL A 229 -11.67 -14.79 12.45
C VAL A 229 -11.28 -13.47 13.12
N LEU A 230 -11.34 -12.36 12.38
CA LEU A 230 -11.03 -11.03 12.91
C LEU A 230 -11.94 -10.68 14.10
N ARG A 231 -13.25 -10.94 13.99
CA ARG A 231 -14.23 -10.65 15.05
C ARG A 231 -14.04 -11.48 16.32
N THR A 232 -13.71 -12.76 16.17
CA THR A 232 -13.68 -13.71 17.30
C THR A 232 -12.32 -13.80 17.98
N SER A 233 -11.23 -13.52 17.27
CA SER A 233 -9.87 -13.66 17.80
C SER A 233 -9.33 -12.40 18.49
N GLY A 234 -9.90 -11.23 18.20
CA GLY A 234 -9.42 -9.94 18.71
C GLY A 234 -8.13 -9.44 18.04
N ILE A 235 -7.67 -10.09 16.97
CA ILE A 235 -6.48 -9.65 16.22
C ILE A 235 -6.73 -8.38 15.41
N ASP A 236 -8.00 -8.02 15.18
CA ASP A 236 -8.38 -6.76 14.54
C ASP A 236 -7.86 -5.54 15.33
N ALA A 237 -7.97 -5.60 16.65
CA ALA A 237 -7.45 -4.56 17.54
C ALA A 237 -5.93 -4.50 17.50
N VAL A 238 -5.26 -5.65 17.46
CA VAL A 238 -3.79 -5.72 17.36
C VAL A 238 -3.32 -5.07 16.07
N PHE A 239 -3.86 -5.48 14.92
CA PHE A 239 -3.46 -4.92 13.63
C PHE A 239 -3.73 -3.42 13.55
N ARG A 240 -4.85 -2.95 14.09
CA ARG A 240 -5.14 -1.52 14.18
C ARG A 240 -4.05 -0.77 14.94
N GLU A 241 -3.73 -1.21 16.17
CA GLU A 241 -2.74 -0.51 17.00
C GLU A 241 -1.31 -0.65 16.48
N SER A 242 -1.00 -1.69 15.70
CA SER A 242 0.30 -1.83 15.04
C SER A 242 0.44 -0.96 13.79
N VAL A 243 -0.63 -0.81 12.99
CA VAL A 243 -0.58 -0.04 11.73
C VAL A 243 -0.72 1.46 11.95
N LEU A 244 -1.60 1.92 12.85
CA LEU A 244 -1.87 3.35 13.06
C LEU A 244 -0.62 4.22 13.28
N PRO A 245 0.41 3.80 14.05
CA PRO A 245 1.65 4.57 14.19
C PRO A 245 2.36 4.85 12.86
N SER A 246 2.17 4.02 11.84
CA SER A 246 2.75 4.21 10.51
C SER A 246 2.24 5.48 9.82
N LEU A 247 1.09 6.02 10.26
CA LEU A 247 0.55 7.29 9.74
C LEU A 247 1.35 8.52 10.21
N LEU A 248 2.25 8.35 11.18
CA LEU A 248 3.08 9.42 11.74
C LEU A 248 4.49 9.49 11.11
N PHE A 249 4.80 8.61 10.15
CA PHE A 249 6.06 8.60 9.41
C PHE A 249 6.03 9.67 8.32
N LEU A 250 6.16 10.92 8.75
CA LEU A 250 6.06 12.12 7.91
C LEU A 250 7.44 12.68 7.52
N PRO A 251 7.52 13.50 6.45
CA PRO A 251 8.77 14.01 5.89
C PRO A 251 9.76 14.70 6.84
N THR A 252 9.28 15.19 7.99
CA THR A 252 10.12 15.83 9.02
C THR A 252 11.17 14.87 9.59
N LEU A 253 10.89 13.56 9.61
CA LEU A 253 11.79 12.53 10.17
C LEU A 253 12.04 11.37 9.21
N THR A 254 11.22 11.21 8.19
CA THR A 254 11.29 10.12 7.20
C THR A 254 11.45 10.74 5.81
N PRO A 255 12.24 10.19 4.86
CA PRO A 255 12.30 10.75 3.51
C PRO A 255 10.91 10.81 2.84
N GLU A 256 10.62 11.85 2.06
CA GLU A 256 9.29 12.06 1.48
C GLU A 256 8.81 10.87 0.62
N SER A 257 9.71 10.27 -0.17
CA SER A 257 9.39 9.07 -0.97
C SER A 257 8.87 7.93 -0.11
N ASP A 258 9.51 7.71 1.04
CA ASP A 258 9.27 6.59 1.93
C ASP A 258 8.00 6.85 2.75
N SER A 259 7.81 8.09 3.22
CA SER A 259 6.55 8.56 3.80
C SER A 259 5.38 8.31 2.86
N VAL A 260 5.49 8.74 1.60
CA VAL A 260 4.41 8.58 0.60
C VAL A 260 4.07 7.11 0.37
N ALA A 261 5.08 6.24 0.23
CA ALA A 261 4.87 4.82 0.02
C ALA A 261 4.22 4.14 1.24
N LEU A 262 4.77 4.40 2.44
CA LEU A 262 4.25 3.84 3.69
C LEU A 262 2.83 4.33 4.01
N LEU A 263 2.54 5.63 3.82
CA LEU A 263 1.21 6.18 4.07
C LEU A 263 0.16 5.53 3.16
N ARG A 264 0.46 5.36 1.86
CA ARG A 264 -0.45 4.68 0.93
C ARG A 264 -0.74 3.24 1.37
N ALA A 265 0.28 2.50 1.77
CA ALA A 265 0.12 1.13 2.28
C ALA A 265 -0.71 1.12 3.58
N ALA A 266 -0.42 2.01 4.53
CA ALA A 266 -1.09 2.07 5.82
C ALA A 266 -2.58 2.46 5.71
N TYR A 267 -2.91 3.49 4.92
CA TYR A 267 -4.31 3.86 4.69
C TYR A 267 -5.10 2.74 4.01
N ARG A 268 -4.49 2.05 3.04
CA ARG A 268 -5.11 0.89 2.39
C ARG A 268 -5.40 -0.22 3.40
N ALA A 269 -4.39 -0.64 4.17
CA ALA A 269 -4.53 -1.72 5.15
C ALA A 269 -5.56 -1.39 6.24
N LEU A 270 -5.57 -0.16 6.77
CA LEU A 270 -6.56 0.29 7.75
C LEU A 270 -7.98 0.30 7.18
N ARG A 271 -8.14 0.69 5.91
CA ARG A 271 -9.42 0.64 5.21
C ARG A 271 -9.86 -0.81 4.99
N THR A 272 -8.98 -1.70 4.53
CA THR A 272 -9.28 -3.13 4.37
C THR A 272 -9.70 -3.74 5.71
N LEU A 273 -8.99 -3.41 6.80
CA LEU A 273 -9.32 -3.84 8.15
C LEU A 273 -10.70 -3.32 8.61
N ALA A 274 -11.00 -2.05 8.36
CA ALA A 274 -12.30 -1.47 8.71
C ALA A 274 -13.45 -2.10 7.92
N LEU A 275 -13.24 -2.34 6.61
CA LEU A 275 -14.23 -2.92 5.71
C LEU A 275 -14.39 -4.43 5.87
N ALA A 276 -13.50 -5.11 6.61
CA ALA A 276 -13.70 -6.49 6.99
C ALA A 276 -14.88 -6.69 7.96
N ALA A 277 -15.39 -5.61 8.57
CA ALA A 277 -16.72 -5.61 9.18
C ALA A 277 -17.78 -5.37 8.10
N ASP A 278 -18.66 -6.35 7.89
CA ASP A 278 -19.65 -6.34 6.80
C ASP A 278 -20.70 -5.21 6.91
N ASP A 279 -20.97 -4.69 8.12
CA ASP A 279 -21.99 -3.68 8.38
C ASP A 279 -21.40 -2.26 8.47
N PRO A 280 -21.81 -1.32 7.60
CA PRO A 280 -21.40 0.07 7.71
C PRO A 280 -21.76 0.77 9.03
N ALA A 281 -22.83 0.34 9.70
CA ALA A 281 -23.27 0.86 10.99
C ALA A 281 -22.44 0.34 12.17
N ASP A 282 -21.59 -0.67 11.95
CA ASP A 282 -20.72 -1.23 12.98
C ASP A 282 -19.89 -0.14 13.68
N GLY A 283 -19.97 -0.13 15.01
CA GLY A 283 -19.32 0.89 15.83
C GLY A 283 -17.79 0.83 15.76
N LYS A 284 -17.20 -0.36 15.65
CA LYS A 284 -15.74 -0.54 15.59
C LYS A 284 -15.18 -0.09 14.23
N ARG A 285 -15.87 -0.44 13.14
CA ARG A 285 -15.59 0.05 11.78
C ARG A 285 -15.56 1.57 11.75
N ARG A 286 -16.64 2.20 12.22
CA ARG A 286 -16.75 3.66 12.24
C ARG A 286 -15.69 4.30 13.13
N ALA A 287 -15.44 3.76 14.32
CA ALA A 287 -14.41 4.28 15.21
C ALA A 287 -13.00 4.20 14.59
N LEU A 288 -12.68 3.13 13.87
CA LEU A 288 -11.41 3.00 13.15
C LEU A 288 -11.28 4.02 12.02
N LEU A 289 -12.30 4.14 11.17
CA LEU A 289 -12.30 5.10 10.06
C LEU A 289 -12.23 6.55 10.57
N ASP A 290 -12.99 6.87 11.62
CA ASP A 290 -12.94 8.15 12.31
C ASP A 290 -11.55 8.49 12.85
N ARG A 291 -10.91 7.52 13.51
CA ARG A 291 -9.58 7.66 14.08
C ARG A 291 -8.57 7.87 12.96
N THR A 292 -8.66 7.09 11.88
CA THR A 292 -7.80 7.20 10.70
C THR A 292 -7.94 8.57 10.03
N LEU A 293 -9.17 9.11 9.95
CA LEU A 293 -9.39 10.45 9.41
C LEU A 293 -8.78 11.54 10.30
N ARG A 294 -9.03 11.47 11.62
CA ARG A 294 -8.60 12.53 12.56
C ARG A 294 -7.10 12.48 12.87
N GLU A 295 -6.61 11.32 13.29
CA GLU A 295 -5.23 11.12 13.73
C GLU A 295 -4.28 10.85 12.55
N GLY A 296 -4.80 10.40 11.41
CA GLY A 296 -4.03 10.20 10.19
C GLY A 296 -4.11 11.39 9.24
N VAL A 297 -5.27 11.58 8.62
CA VAL A 297 -5.42 12.56 7.52
C VAL A 297 -5.30 14.00 8.01
N LEU A 298 -6.12 14.40 8.98
CA LEU A 298 -6.18 15.80 9.45
C LEU A 298 -4.88 16.18 10.19
N ALA A 299 -4.41 15.33 11.11
CA ALA A 299 -3.15 15.55 11.79
C ALA A 299 -1.95 15.51 10.83
N GLY A 300 -1.93 14.55 9.89
CA GLY A 300 -0.89 14.45 8.87
C GLY A 300 -0.80 15.71 8.01
N TYR A 301 -1.95 16.27 7.60
CA TYR A 301 -1.97 17.52 6.83
C TYR A 301 -1.46 18.69 7.67
N PHE A 302 -1.86 18.78 8.94
CA PHE A 302 -1.38 19.81 9.85
C PHE A 302 0.16 19.81 9.98
N HIS A 303 0.78 18.64 9.97
CA HIS A 303 2.24 18.51 10.14
C HIS A 303 3.05 18.49 8.83
N ALA A 304 2.43 18.14 7.70
CA ALA A 304 3.11 17.90 6.44
C ALA A 304 2.45 18.58 5.22
N SER A 305 1.64 19.63 5.44
CA SER A 305 0.98 20.40 4.36
C SER A 305 1.95 21.00 3.33
N GLN A 306 3.21 21.24 3.71
CA GLN A 306 4.28 21.71 2.83
C GLN A 306 4.82 20.63 1.87
N HIS A 307 4.44 19.36 2.07
CA HIS A 307 4.88 18.24 1.23
C HIS A 307 3.76 17.80 0.31
N ILE A 308 3.71 18.38 -0.89
CA ILE A 308 2.56 18.26 -1.79
C ILE A 308 2.24 16.81 -2.21
N ARG A 309 3.25 15.92 -2.29
CA ARG A 309 3.03 14.50 -2.59
C ARG A 309 2.38 13.78 -1.41
N VAL A 310 2.68 14.19 -0.18
CA VAL A 310 1.97 13.71 1.01
C VAL A 310 0.54 14.23 0.98
N VAL A 311 0.34 15.53 0.70
CA VAL A 311 -0.99 16.13 0.57
C VAL A 311 -1.88 15.35 -0.41
N GLU A 312 -1.38 15.00 -1.59
CA GLU A 312 -2.08 14.14 -2.56
C GLU A 312 -2.55 12.81 -1.94
N VAL A 313 -1.67 12.11 -1.21
CA VAL A 313 -2.01 10.87 -0.51
C VAL A 313 -3.09 11.09 0.54
N LEU A 314 -3.01 12.19 1.30
CA LEU A 314 -3.99 12.53 2.32
C LEU A 314 -5.37 12.84 1.71
N MET A 315 -5.44 13.53 0.57
CA MET A 315 -6.70 13.78 -0.14
C MET A 315 -7.32 12.49 -0.65
N GLN A 316 -6.51 11.61 -1.23
CA GLN A 316 -6.96 10.30 -1.68
C GLN A 316 -7.50 9.45 -0.51
N ALA A 317 -6.77 9.44 0.62
CA ALA A 317 -7.21 8.76 1.82
C ALA A 317 -8.50 9.36 2.40
N ALA A 318 -8.63 10.70 2.43
CA ALA A 318 -9.83 11.39 2.86
C ALA A 318 -11.05 10.94 2.06
N ALA A 319 -10.94 10.93 0.72
CA ALA A 319 -12.02 10.47 -0.16
C ALA A 319 -12.45 9.03 0.19
N GLN A 320 -11.48 8.11 0.27
CA GLN A 320 -11.76 6.69 0.53
C GLN A 320 -12.35 6.44 1.92
N ILE A 321 -11.92 7.20 2.93
CA ILE A 321 -12.44 7.09 4.30
C ILE A 321 -13.85 7.68 4.39
N VAL A 322 -14.10 8.83 3.75
CA VAL A 322 -15.43 9.46 3.71
C VAL A 322 -16.43 8.58 3.00
N GLU A 323 -16.05 7.98 1.86
CA GLU A 323 -16.87 7.00 1.16
C GLU A 323 -17.21 5.80 2.06
N ALA A 324 -16.23 5.28 2.82
CA ALA A 324 -16.46 4.20 3.76
C ALA A 324 -17.35 4.63 4.96
N LEU A 325 -17.19 5.84 5.47
CA LEU A 325 -18.01 6.37 6.57
C LEU A 325 -19.45 6.68 6.16
N GLN A 326 -19.70 6.94 4.88
CA GLN A 326 -21.02 7.34 4.37
C GLN A 326 -21.59 8.53 5.15
N ILE A 327 -22.88 8.53 5.48
CA ILE A 327 -23.55 9.60 6.24
C ILE A 327 -22.90 9.89 7.61
N TYR A 328 -22.13 8.95 8.17
CA TYR A 328 -21.41 9.18 9.43
C TYR A 328 -20.22 10.13 9.27
N ALA A 329 -19.81 10.45 8.04
CA ALA A 329 -18.77 11.44 7.75
C ALA A 329 -19.23 12.89 8.04
N VAL A 330 -20.55 13.15 8.11
CA VAL A 330 -21.15 14.48 8.31
C VAL A 330 -20.56 15.24 9.50
N LYS A 331 -20.22 14.55 10.59
CA LYS A 331 -19.63 15.18 11.79
C LYS A 331 -18.24 15.78 11.55
N HIS A 332 -17.58 15.41 10.46
CA HIS A 332 -16.27 15.92 10.05
C HIS A 332 -16.37 16.94 8.92
N LEU A 333 -17.58 17.31 8.47
CA LEU A 333 -17.80 18.14 7.28
C LEU A 333 -16.98 19.43 7.31
N GLN A 334 -17.05 20.21 8.40
CA GLN A 334 -16.27 21.45 8.48
C GLN A 334 -14.76 21.18 8.38
N SER A 335 -14.24 20.21 9.13
CA SER A 335 -12.81 19.86 9.11
C SER A 335 -12.34 19.38 7.73
N LEU A 336 -13.19 18.68 6.99
CA LEU A 336 -12.92 18.26 5.61
C LEU A 336 -12.90 19.48 4.66
N LEU A 337 -13.85 20.41 4.79
CA LEU A 337 -13.84 21.62 3.98
C LEU A 337 -12.62 22.50 4.27
N ASP A 338 -12.21 22.59 5.54
CA ASP A 338 -11.00 23.31 5.96
C ASP A 338 -9.72 22.62 5.46
N LEU A 339 -9.75 21.28 5.30
CA LEU A 339 -8.67 20.51 4.70
C LEU A 339 -8.55 20.77 3.19
N PHE A 340 -9.67 20.81 2.45
CA PHE A 340 -9.67 20.93 0.99
C PHE A 340 -9.44 22.36 0.49
N ALA A 341 -9.95 23.35 1.23
CA ALA A 341 -9.95 24.74 0.78
C ALA A 341 -8.54 25.29 0.48
N PRO A 342 -7.51 25.10 1.33
CA PRO A 342 -6.17 25.62 1.04
C PRO A 342 -5.57 24.97 -0.22
N VAL A 343 -5.81 23.68 -0.45
CA VAL A 343 -5.28 22.94 -1.61
C VAL A 343 -5.92 23.41 -2.92
N LEU A 344 -7.25 23.61 -2.91
CA LEU A 344 -7.99 24.00 -4.10
C LEU A 344 -7.88 25.49 -4.42
N THR A 345 -7.65 26.33 -3.41
CA THR A 345 -7.55 27.79 -3.60
C THR A 345 -6.11 28.30 -3.70
N ASP A 346 -5.10 27.42 -3.62
CA ASP A 346 -3.71 27.78 -3.84
C ASP A 346 -3.53 28.36 -5.26
N ALA A 347 -2.92 29.54 -5.34
CA ALA A 347 -2.58 30.18 -6.61
C ALA A 347 -1.63 29.31 -7.45
N PHE A 348 -0.83 28.46 -6.80
CA PHE A 348 0.12 27.55 -7.43
C PHE A 348 -0.36 26.11 -7.49
N ALA A 349 -1.66 25.84 -7.31
CA ALA A 349 -2.24 24.49 -7.38
C ALA A 349 -1.84 23.72 -8.66
N LEU A 350 -1.54 24.44 -9.73
CA LEU A 350 -1.15 23.89 -11.04
C LEU A 350 0.32 23.46 -11.13
N ALA A 351 1.17 23.82 -10.18
CA ALA A 351 2.51 23.25 -10.06
C ALA A 351 2.43 21.74 -9.76
N HIS A 352 1.35 21.29 -9.10
CA HIS A 352 1.10 19.90 -8.75
C HIS A 352 -0.39 19.55 -8.93
N PRO A 353 -0.85 19.42 -10.19
CA PRO A 353 -2.28 19.28 -10.48
C PRO A 353 -2.89 18.00 -9.90
N ALA A 354 -2.10 16.93 -9.72
CA ALA A 354 -2.55 15.69 -9.08
C ALA A 354 -3.13 15.91 -7.67
N ALA A 355 -2.52 16.78 -6.85
CA ALA A 355 -3.02 17.10 -5.51
C ALA A 355 -4.34 17.88 -5.57
N ALA A 356 -4.49 18.82 -6.52
CA ALA A 356 -5.73 19.56 -6.72
C ALA A 356 -6.86 18.66 -7.25
N ILE A 357 -6.56 17.76 -8.20
CA ILE A 357 -7.53 16.79 -8.73
C ILE A 357 -8.02 15.86 -7.62
N THR A 358 -7.11 15.30 -6.83
CA THR A 358 -7.48 14.41 -5.71
C THR A 358 -8.26 15.16 -4.62
N ALA A 359 -7.93 16.43 -4.34
CA ALA A 359 -8.73 17.27 -3.44
C ALA A 359 -10.15 17.54 -3.97
N ALA A 360 -10.29 17.83 -5.27
CA ALA A 360 -11.61 18.01 -5.90
C ALA A 360 -12.45 16.73 -5.88
N GLN A 361 -11.82 15.57 -6.13
CA GLN A 361 -12.45 14.25 -5.98
C GLN A 361 -12.88 14.00 -4.53
N ALA A 362 -12.04 14.30 -3.56
CA ALA A 362 -12.37 14.16 -2.13
C ALA A 362 -13.52 15.07 -1.71
N LEU A 363 -13.56 16.31 -2.24
CA LEU A 363 -14.67 17.22 -2.06
C LEU A 363 -15.97 16.67 -2.67
N ASN A 364 -15.93 16.15 -3.89
CA ASN A 364 -17.08 15.52 -4.55
C ASN A 364 -17.61 14.32 -3.74
N THR A 365 -16.72 13.46 -3.24
CA THR A 365 -17.10 12.35 -2.36
C THR A 365 -17.68 12.84 -1.04
N THR A 366 -17.15 13.93 -0.49
CA THR A 366 -17.68 14.55 0.74
C THR A 366 -19.07 15.11 0.51
N ILE A 367 -19.34 15.75 -0.63
CA ILE A 367 -20.68 16.25 -0.97
C ILE A 367 -21.66 15.08 -1.06
N LEU A 368 -21.29 14.00 -1.76
CA LEU A 368 -22.14 12.82 -1.92
C LEU A 368 -22.49 12.12 -0.60
N ASN A 369 -21.64 12.19 0.41
CA ASN A 369 -21.84 11.50 1.68
C ASN A 369 -22.33 12.41 2.81
N CYS A 370 -22.11 13.73 2.69
CA CYS A 370 -22.48 14.72 3.69
C CYS A 370 -23.64 15.64 3.25
N TRP A 371 -24.25 15.36 2.10
CA TRP A 371 -25.31 16.19 1.51
C TRP A 371 -26.43 16.66 2.46
N PRO A 372 -26.90 15.90 3.48
CA PRO A 372 -28.02 16.34 4.32
C PRO A 372 -27.70 17.57 5.17
N ARG A 373 -26.43 17.97 5.28
CA ARG A 373 -25.97 19.12 6.08
C ARG A 373 -25.26 20.18 5.24
N ILE A 374 -25.38 20.16 3.93
CA ILE A 374 -24.71 21.13 3.05
C ILE A 374 -25.61 22.32 2.76
N VAL A 375 -26.74 22.09 2.10
CA VAL A 375 -27.69 23.15 1.71
C VAL A 375 -28.36 23.75 2.97
N GLY A 376 -28.64 25.06 2.93
CA GLY A 376 -29.19 25.80 4.08
C GLY A 376 -28.14 26.14 5.16
N THR A 377 -26.86 25.86 4.92
CA THR A 377 -25.77 26.12 5.86
C THR A 377 -24.63 26.93 5.22
N PRO A 378 -23.72 27.53 6.02
CA PRO A 378 -22.54 28.22 5.48
C PRO A 378 -21.62 27.32 4.64
N HIS A 379 -21.71 26.00 4.78
CA HIS A 379 -20.91 25.05 4.02
C HIS A 379 -21.16 25.14 2.51
N ALA A 380 -22.41 25.36 2.08
CA ALA A 380 -22.73 25.50 0.66
C ALA A 380 -22.02 26.70 0.03
N GLU A 381 -21.98 27.85 0.73
CA GLU A 381 -21.26 29.03 0.28
C GLU A 381 -19.74 28.82 0.29
N GLN A 382 -19.20 28.15 1.31
CA GLN A 382 -17.78 27.79 1.36
C GLN A 382 -17.37 26.93 0.14
N ILE A 383 -18.16 25.91 -0.20
CA ILE A 383 -17.91 25.03 -1.35
C ILE A 383 -17.91 25.84 -2.65
N LEU A 384 -18.95 26.65 -2.88
CA LEU A 384 -19.03 27.50 -4.08
C LEU A 384 -17.83 28.44 -4.21
N ASN A 385 -17.42 29.07 -3.11
CA ASN A 385 -16.28 29.98 -3.08
C ASN A 385 -14.96 29.26 -3.40
N VAL A 386 -14.73 28.09 -2.81
CA VAL A 386 -13.52 27.28 -3.04
C VAL A 386 -13.42 26.84 -4.50
N VAL A 387 -14.51 26.29 -5.06
CA VAL A 387 -14.56 25.81 -6.45
C VAL A 387 -14.38 26.96 -7.43
N SER A 388 -15.02 28.10 -7.17
CA SER A 388 -14.89 29.30 -8.01
C SER A 388 -13.46 29.83 -8.02
N ARG A 389 -12.78 29.87 -6.86
CA ARG A 389 -11.39 30.32 -6.78
C ARG A 389 -10.45 29.38 -7.53
N CYS A 390 -10.61 28.07 -7.34
CA CYS A 390 -9.83 27.07 -8.06
C CYS A 390 -9.98 27.22 -9.58
N TRP A 391 -11.22 27.43 -10.05
CA TRP A 391 -11.50 27.66 -11.45
C TRP A 391 -10.83 28.91 -12.02
N ILE A 392 -10.83 30.01 -11.27
CA ILE A 392 -10.15 31.25 -11.67
C ILE A 392 -8.65 30.99 -11.83
N ASN A 393 -8.01 30.34 -10.86
CA ASN A 393 -6.57 30.03 -10.90
C ASN A 393 -6.21 29.15 -12.12
N ILE A 394 -7.08 28.22 -12.52
CA ILE A 394 -6.89 27.34 -13.70
C ILE A 394 -6.86 28.11 -15.02
N HIS A 395 -7.60 29.22 -15.12
CA HIS A 395 -7.76 29.99 -16.35
C HIS A 395 -6.90 31.26 -16.39
N GLU A 396 -5.92 31.38 -15.50
CA GLU A 396 -4.90 32.45 -15.60
C GLU A 396 -3.99 32.23 -16.82
N PRO A 397 -3.62 33.30 -17.54
CA PRO A 397 -3.03 33.24 -18.89
C PRO A 397 -1.62 32.62 -18.99
N ASP A 398 -0.96 32.29 -17.88
CA ASP A 398 0.41 31.73 -17.85
C ASP A 398 0.46 30.18 -17.83
N ASN A 399 -0.68 29.48 -17.94
CA ASN A 399 -0.80 28.03 -17.65
C ASN A 399 -0.75 27.08 -18.87
N ASP A 400 0.12 27.32 -19.84
CA ASP A 400 0.21 26.54 -21.10
C ASP A 400 0.74 25.09 -20.97
N ARG A 401 1.12 24.61 -19.78
CA ARG A 401 1.95 23.38 -19.66
C ARG A 401 1.22 22.07 -19.36
N ASN A 402 -0.05 22.07 -18.91
CA ASN A 402 -0.69 20.87 -18.32
C ASN A 402 -2.10 20.53 -18.86
N GLY A 403 -2.33 20.63 -20.17
CA GLY A 403 -3.68 20.56 -20.79
C GLY A 403 -4.58 19.40 -20.32
N SER A 404 -4.08 18.16 -20.31
CA SER A 404 -4.89 16.99 -19.90
C SER A 404 -5.27 16.99 -18.41
N GLU A 405 -4.36 17.40 -17.53
CA GLU A 405 -4.63 17.42 -16.09
C GLU A 405 -5.51 18.62 -15.70
N LEU A 406 -5.33 19.76 -16.38
CA LEU A 406 -6.23 20.91 -16.29
C LEU A 406 -7.66 20.54 -16.69
N GLU A 407 -7.83 19.81 -17.79
CA GLU A 407 -9.14 19.30 -18.22
C GLU A 407 -9.75 18.34 -17.19
N MET A 408 -8.95 17.46 -16.58
CA MET A 408 -9.41 16.57 -15.52
C MET A 408 -9.86 17.36 -14.29
N LEU A 409 -9.09 18.36 -13.85
CA LEU A 409 -9.44 19.21 -12.73
C LEU A 409 -10.72 20.01 -13.02
N ALA A 410 -10.79 20.66 -14.18
CA ALA A 410 -11.97 21.39 -14.64
C ALA A 410 -13.22 20.49 -14.68
N ARG A 411 -13.07 19.22 -15.07
CA ARG A 411 -14.17 18.23 -15.06
C ARG A 411 -14.63 17.93 -13.64
N GLU A 412 -13.72 17.73 -12.69
CA GLU A 412 -14.09 17.49 -11.29
C GLU A 412 -14.75 18.72 -10.65
N LEU A 413 -14.30 19.95 -10.96
CA LEU A 413 -14.94 21.19 -10.48
C LEU A 413 -16.36 21.36 -11.06
N LYS A 414 -16.54 21.08 -12.35
CA LYS A 414 -17.89 21.08 -12.97
C LYS A 414 -18.80 20.03 -12.33
N LYS A 415 -18.26 18.85 -12.02
CA LYS A 415 -18.99 17.81 -11.28
C LYS A 415 -19.38 18.32 -9.89
N THR A 416 -18.51 19.04 -9.18
CA THR A 416 -18.85 19.68 -7.90
C THR A 416 -20.06 20.60 -8.04
N MET A 417 -20.06 21.47 -9.05
CA MET A 417 -21.18 22.39 -9.29
C MET A 417 -22.48 21.66 -9.65
N ALA A 418 -22.39 20.59 -10.45
CA ALA A 418 -23.53 19.77 -10.78
C ALA A 418 -24.14 19.09 -9.54
N LEU A 419 -23.30 18.52 -8.66
CA LEU A 419 -23.75 17.96 -7.38
C LEU A 419 -24.47 19.03 -6.55
N MET A 420 -23.87 20.21 -6.40
CA MET A 420 -24.46 21.31 -5.65
C MET A 420 -25.82 21.74 -6.23
N ALA A 421 -25.93 21.90 -7.56
CA ALA A 421 -27.19 22.24 -8.21
C ALA A 421 -28.27 21.18 -7.96
N SER A 422 -27.93 19.89 -8.03
CA SER A 422 -28.86 18.81 -7.69
C SER A 422 -29.28 18.86 -6.21
N LEU A 423 -28.38 19.17 -5.29
CA LEU A 423 -28.72 19.30 -3.87
C LEU A 423 -29.72 20.43 -3.59
N TRP A 424 -29.59 21.57 -4.28
CA TRP A 424 -30.59 22.65 -4.17
C TRP A 424 -31.92 22.29 -4.79
N GLN A 425 -31.94 21.55 -5.90
CA GLN A 425 -33.20 21.12 -6.54
C GLN A 425 -34.02 20.18 -5.65
N GLU A 426 -33.35 19.33 -4.88
CA GLU A 426 -33.96 18.37 -3.95
C GLU A 426 -34.18 18.95 -2.53
N SER A 427 -33.84 20.22 -2.30
CA SER A 427 -33.97 20.88 -0.99
C SER A 427 -35.15 21.85 -0.96
N ASP A 428 -35.75 22.03 0.21
CA ASP A 428 -36.75 23.06 0.46
C ASP A 428 -36.15 24.49 0.52
N GLU A 429 -34.81 24.60 0.56
CA GLU A 429 -34.12 25.88 0.62
C GLU A 429 -34.02 26.53 -0.77
N PRO A 430 -34.40 27.81 -0.92
CA PRO A 430 -34.35 28.49 -2.20
C PRO A 430 -32.90 28.62 -2.67
N MET A 431 -32.67 28.25 -3.93
CA MET A 431 -31.38 28.43 -4.57
C MET A 431 -31.04 29.92 -4.66
N PRO A 432 -29.82 30.36 -4.28
CA PRO A 432 -29.45 31.77 -4.25
C PRO A 432 -29.10 32.33 -5.65
N THR A 433 -30.01 32.19 -6.62
CA THR A 433 -29.81 32.52 -8.04
C THR A 433 -29.29 33.92 -8.26
N GLU A 434 -29.87 34.93 -7.62
CA GLU A 434 -29.46 36.34 -7.75
C GLU A 434 -28.01 36.55 -7.30
N LYS A 435 -27.62 35.98 -6.15
CA LYS A 435 -26.24 36.08 -5.63
C LYS A 435 -25.25 35.40 -6.59
N LEU A 436 -25.63 34.24 -7.13
CA LEU A 436 -24.80 33.53 -8.12
C LEU A 436 -24.66 34.32 -9.42
N SER A 437 -25.74 34.91 -9.93
CA SER A 437 -25.72 35.78 -11.12
C SER A 437 -24.80 36.99 -10.93
N GLN A 438 -24.82 37.61 -9.74
CA GLN A 438 -23.92 38.72 -9.42
C GLN A 438 -22.44 38.29 -9.40
N VAL A 439 -22.13 37.07 -8.93
CA VAL A 439 -20.76 36.53 -8.96
C VAL A 439 -20.28 36.32 -10.39
N VAL A 440 -21.11 35.73 -11.26
CA VAL A 440 -20.76 35.52 -12.68
C VAL A 440 -20.59 36.86 -13.41
N ARG A 441 -21.41 37.88 -13.10
CA ARG A 441 -21.23 39.24 -13.66
C ARG A 441 -19.89 39.88 -13.28
N LYS A 442 -19.43 39.67 -12.05
CA LYS A 442 -18.15 40.20 -11.57
C LYS A 442 -16.95 39.45 -12.16
N ALA A 443 -17.11 38.17 -12.48
CA ALA A 443 -16.07 37.31 -13.03
C ALA A 443 -16.64 36.43 -14.17
N PRO A 444 -16.69 36.96 -15.42
CA PRO A 444 -17.33 36.28 -16.55
C PRO A 444 -16.73 34.91 -16.90
N ASN A 445 -15.46 34.68 -16.57
CA ASN A 445 -14.78 33.40 -16.75
C ASN A 445 -15.41 32.26 -15.93
N LEU A 446 -16.24 32.56 -14.93
CA LEU A 446 -17.01 31.57 -14.16
C LEU A 446 -18.26 31.05 -14.89
N GLU A 447 -18.71 31.70 -15.97
CA GLU A 447 -19.93 31.32 -16.69
C GLU A 447 -19.99 29.81 -17.06
N PRO A 448 -18.93 29.18 -17.62
CA PRO A 448 -18.96 27.75 -17.94
C PRO A 448 -19.07 26.83 -16.72
N LEU A 449 -18.64 27.31 -15.55
CA LEU A 449 -18.70 26.58 -14.29
C LEU A 449 -20.10 26.65 -13.66
N PHE A 450 -20.79 27.79 -13.80
CA PHE A 450 -22.12 28.03 -13.23
C PHE A 450 -23.29 27.70 -14.18
N ALA A 451 -23.03 27.31 -15.42
CA ALA A 451 -24.06 26.98 -16.42
C ALA A 451 -25.12 25.98 -15.93
N VAL A 452 -24.74 25.05 -15.04
CA VAL A 452 -25.66 24.04 -14.48
C VAL A 452 -26.79 24.63 -13.63
N PHE A 453 -26.60 25.82 -13.06
CA PHE A 453 -27.60 26.50 -12.25
C PHE A 453 -28.68 27.22 -13.06
N ARG A 454 -28.55 27.28 -14.41
CA ARG A 454 -29.49 27.95 -15.33
C ARG A 454 -29.85 29.37 -14.87
N LEU A 455 -28.82 30.16 -14.55
CA LEU A 455 -28.98 31.54 -14.11
C LEU A 455 -29.51 32.40 -15.26
N ASP A 456 -30.54 33.20 -15.03
CA ASP A 456 -31.06 34.13 -16.05
C ASP A 456 -30.02 35.21 -16.35
N THR A 457 -29.61 35.32 -17.62
CA THR A 457 -28.69 36.36 -18.10
C THR A 457 -29.34 37.75 -18.21
N SER A 458 -30.64 37.86 -17.89
CA SER A 458 -31.49 39.01 -18.23
C SER A 458 -31.97 39.79 -17.01
N THR A 459 -31.04 40.47 -16.32
CA THR A 459 -31.37 41.71 -15.58
C THR A 459 -30.16 42.64 -15.68
N ALA A 460 -29.79 42.98 -16.92
CA ALA A 460 -28.85 44.05 -17.22
C ALA A 460 -29.41 45.41 -16.78
#